data_AF-A0A7V6L605-F1
#
_entry.id   AF-A0A7V6L605-F1
#
_cell.length_a   1.000
_cell.length_b   1.000
_cell.length_c   1.000
_cell.angle_alpha   90.00
_cell.angle_beta   90.00
_cell.angle_gamma   90.00
#
_symmetry.space_group_name_H-M   'P 1'
#
loop_
_entity.id
_entity.type
_entity.pdbx_description
1 polymer ?
#
loop_
_entity_poly.entity_id
_entity_poly.type
_entity_poly.pdbx_seq_one_letter_code
_entity_poly.pdbx_strand_id
1 'polypeptide(L)' 'MHEEKLQQLVGEISFPISFSYIPWGHHILIITKCKTIEEALFYVRRTIDEDLSRKALDDYIRADLYHVSGGALTALD' A
#
# COMPACT_ATOMS: atom_id res chain seq x y z
N MET A 1 -15.44 -28.91 -20.08
CA MET A 1 -14.68 -27.74 -19.59
C MET A 1 -13.72 -28.28 -18.56
N HIS A 2 -12.41 -28.26 -18.83
CA HIS A 2 -11.44 -28.70 -17.83
C HIS A 2 -11.34 -27.61 -16.77
N GLU A 3 -11.61 -27.95 -15.51
CA GLU A 3 -11.30 -27.05 -14.40
C GLU A 3 -9.78 -26.91 -14.33
N GLU A 4 -9.31 -25.68 -14.41
CA GLU A 4 -7.90 -25.36 -14.27
C GLU A 4 -7.46 -25.72 -12.85
N LYS A 5 -6.59 -26.73 -12.73
CA LYS A 5 -6.13 -27.20 -11.43
C LYS A 5 -5.08 -26.23 -10.88
N LEU A 6 -5.52 -25.28 -10.06
CA LEU A 6 -4.65 -24.31 -9.43
C LEU A 6 -3.76 -24.96 -8.36
N GLN A 7 -2.53 -24.46 -8.22
CA GLN A 7 -1.60 -24.99 -7.21
C GLN A 7 -2.04 -24.65 -5.77
N GLN A 8 -2.74 -23.53 -5.59
CA GLN A 8 -3.20 -23.00 -4.30
C GLN A 8 -4.45 -22.11 -4.51
N LEU A 9 -5.23 -21.89 -3.45
CA LEU A 9 -6.42 -21.01 -3.46
C LEU A 9 -6.11 -19.57 -3.90
N VAL A 10 -4.89 -19.08 -3.66
CA VAL A 10 -4.48 -17.74 -4.11
C VAL A 10 -4.50 -17.60 -5.63
N GLY A 11 -4.42 -18.71 -6.38
CA GLY A 11 -4.57 -18.70 -7.84
C GLY A 11 -5.96 -18.26 -8.31
N GLU A 12 -6.98 -18.33 -7.44
CA GLU A 12 -8.33 -17.83 -7.72
C GLU A 12 -8.44 -16.31 -7.50
N ILE A 13 -7.48 -15.72 -6.79
CA ILE A 13 -7.49 -14.30 -6.43
C ILE A 13 -6.85 -13.52 -7.57
N SER A 14 -7.66 -12.69 -8.24
CA SER A 14 -7.15 -11.75 -9.23
C SER A 14 -6.21 -10.74 -8.57
N PHE A 15 -5.03 -10.53 -9.17
CA PHE A 15 -4.07 -9.56 -8.67
C PHE A 15 -4.64 -8.13 -8.81
N PRO A 16 -4.68 -7.32 -7.73
CA PRO A 16 -5.17 -5.95 -7.81
C PRO A 16 -4.28 -5.09 -8.73
N ILE A 17 -4.86 -4.49 -9.77
CA ILE A 17 -4.09 -3.69 -10.75
C ILE A 17 -3.34 -2.54 -10.06
N SER A 18 -3.91 -1.94 -9.02
CA SER A 18 -3.24 -0.88 -8.25
C SER A 18 -1.88 -1.31 -7.69
N PHE A 19 -1.71 -2.57 -7.34
CA PHE A 19 -0.45 -3.09 -6.81
C PHE A 19 0.61 -3.26 -7.90
N SER A 20 0.22 -3.27 -9.19
CA SER A 20 1.15 -3.37 -10.32
C SER A 20 1.88 -2.06 -10.60
N TYR A 21 1.31 -0.92 -10.23
CA TYR A 21 1.93 0.40 -10.38
C TYR A 21 3.08 0.61 -9.38
N ILE A 22 3.13 -0.19 -8.33
CA ILE A 22 4.09 -0.04 -7.24
C ILE A 22 5.15 -1.14 -7.36
N PRO A 23 6.45 -0.79 -7.46
CA PRO A 23 7.51 -1.79 -7.49
C PRO A 23 7.54 -2.62 -6.20
N TRP A 24 7.87 -3.91 -6.29
CA TRP A 24 7.92 -4.85 -5.16
C TRP A 24 8.70 -4.35 -3.94
N GLY A 25 9.77 -3.59 -4.16
CA GLY A 25 10.53 -2.98 -3.07
C GLY A 25 9.73 -2.00 -2.19
N HIS A 26 8.74 -1.30 -2.75
CA HIS A 26 7.86 -0.40 -2.01
C HIS A 26 6.82 -1.21 -1.23
N HIS A 27 6.27 -2.27 -1.81
CA HIS A 27 5.37 -3.20 -1.10
C HIS A 27 6.04 -3.74 0.17
N ILE A 28 7.28 -4.24 0.05
CA ILE A 28 8.05 -4.71 1.22
C ILE A 28 8.19 -3.58 2.26
N LEU A 29 8.54 -2.37 1.83
CA LEU A 29 8.75 -1.25 2.73
C LEU A 29 7.48 -0.91 3.51
N ILE A 30 6.34 -0.81 2.82
CA ILE A 30 5.03 -0.51 3.39
C ILE A 30 4.63 -1.58 4.40
N ILE A 31 4.68 -2.86 4.01
CA ILE A 31 4.28 -4.00 4.86
C ILE A 31 5.19 -4.14 6.08
N THR A 32 6.47 -3.76 5.95
CA THR A 32 7.44 -3.84 7.06
C THR A 32 7.22 -2.74 8.09
N LYS A 33 6.78 -1.54 7.67
CA LYS A 33 6.77 -0.35 8.53
C LYS A 33 5.40 0.08 9.03
N CYS A 34 4.34 -0.18 8.28
CA CYS A 34 2.98 0.18 8.68
C CYS A 34 2.45 -0.81 9.72
N LYS A 35 1.68 -0.31 10.68
CA LYS A 35 1.13 -1.12 11.79
C LYS A 35 -0.27 -1.63 11.50
N THR A 36 -1.01 -0.95 10.62
CA THR A 36 -2.38 -1.31 10.26
C THR A 36 -2.55 -1.36 8.74
N ILE A 37 -3.63 -2.02 8.32
CA ILE A 37 -3.98 -2.13 6.89
C ILE A 37 -4.35 -0.75 6.34
N GLU A 38 -5.01 0.09 7.13
CA GLU A 38 -5.45 1.44 6.74
C GLU A 38 -4.25 2.35 6.46
N GLU A 39 -3.24 2.30 7.32
CA GLU A 39 -1.97 3.02 7.15
C GLU A 39 -1.24 2.53 5.89
N ALA A 40 -1.16 1.21 5.70
CA ALA A 40 -0.54 0.63 4.51
C ALA A 40 -1.24 1.07 3.22
N LEU A 41 -2.58 1.03 3.19
CA LEU A 41 -3.38 1.45 2.04
C LEU A 41 -3.26 2.96 1.78
N PHE A 42 -3.10 3.78 2.82
CA PHE A 42 -2.81 5.20 2.67
C PHE A 42 -1.50 5.42 1.90
N TYR A 43 -0.42 4.76 2.30
CA TYR A 43 0.88 4.90 1.64
C TYR A 43 0.93 4.24 0.24
N VAL A 44 0.18 3.16 0.01
CA VAL A 44 -0.02 2.59 -1.35
C VAL A 44 -0.62 3.65 -2.28
N ARG A 45 -1.72 4.29 -1.87
CA ARG A 45 -2.38 5.34 -2.67
C ARG A 45 -1.46 6.52 -2.93
N ARG A 46 -0.80 7.04 -1.88
CA ARG A 46 0.15 8.15 -2.02
C ARG A 46 1.32 7.84 -2.94
N THR A 47 1.83 6.61 -2.91
CA THR A 47 2.92 6.20 -3.82
C THR A 47 2.47 6.26 -5.28
N ILE A 48 1.23 5.88 -5.57
CA ILE A 48 0.67 5.92 -6.93
C ILE A 48 0.36 7.37 -7.35
N ASP A 49 -0.30 8.14 -6.47
CA ASP A 49 -0.77 9.48 -6.80
C ASP A 49 0.36 10.50 -6.97
N GLU A 50 1.49 10.32 -6.26
CA GLU A 50 2.64 11.25 -6.25
C GLU A 50 3.90 10.66 -6.90
N ASP A 51 3.82 9.48 -7.52
CA ASP A 51 4.96 8.76 -8.12
C ASP A 51 6.17 8.68 -7.14
N LEU A 52 5.91 8.32 -5.88
CA LEU A 52 6.94 8.37 -4.84
C LEU A 52 8.07 7.38 -5.13
N SER A 53 9.30 7.90 -5.13
CA SER A 53 10.48 7.04 -5.01
C SER A 53 10.49 6.29 -3.68
N ARG A 54 11.20 5.16 -3.61
CA ARG A 54 11.32 4.37 -2.38
C ARG A 54 11.84 5.19 -1.20
N LYS A 55 12.75 6.12 -1.48
CA LYS A 55 13.29 7.03 -0.46
C LYS A 55 12.24 8.05 0.00
N ALA A 56 11.52 8.68 -0.92
CA ALA A 56 10.46 9.62 -0.56
C ALA A 56 9.35 8.96 0.26
N LEU A 57 8.95 7.74 -0.11
CA LEU A 57 8.04 6.91 0.66
C LEU A 57 8.59 6.60 2.07
N ASP A 58 9.87 6.22 2.19
CA ASP A 58 10.50 5.99 3.50
C ASP A 58 10.48 7.25 4.38
N ASP A 59 10.77 8.40 3.78
CA ASP A 59 10.79 9.70 4.46
C ASP A 59 9.37 10.07 4.94
N TYR A 60 8.33 9.85 4.12
CA TYR A 60 6.92 10.08 4.49
C TYR A 60 6.46 9.18 5.64
N ILE A 61 6.83 7.88 5.61
CA ILE A 61 6.52 6.95 6.70
C ILE A 61 7.21 7.38 8.00
N ARG A 62 8.47 7.82 7.92
CA ARG A 62 9.22 8.31 9.10
C ARG A 62 8.64 9.61 9.67
N ALA A 63 8.09 10.45 8.80
CA ALA A 63 7.40 11.68 9.19
C ALA A 63 5.98 11.42 9.74
N ASP A 64 5.54 10.16 9.77
CA ASP A 64 4.23 9.74 10.27
C ASP A 64 3.06 10.46 9.58
N LEU A 65 3.20 10.67 8.27
CA LEU A 65 2.27 11.48 7.48
C LEU A 65 0.82 10.99 7.58
N TYR A 66 0.60 9.69 7.71
CA TYR A 66 -0.73 9.10 7.90
C TYR A 66 -1.46 9.71 9.11
N HIS A 67 -0.82 9.74 10.28
CA HIS A 67 -1.43 10.27 11.50
C HIS A 67 -1.50 11.81 11.47
N VAL A 68 -0.49 12.48 10.90
CA VAL A 68 -0.52 13.95 10.75
C VAL A 68 -1.67 14.39 9.82
N SER A 69 -1.88 13.67 8.72
CA SER A 69 -2.96 13.95 7.76
C SER A 69 -4.33 13.57 8.33
N GLY A 70 -4.40 12.49 9.14
CA GLY A 70 -5.61 12.08 9.84
C GLY A 70 -6.02 13.04 10.96
N GLY A 71 -5.05 13.59 11.70
CA GLY A 71 -5.29 14.62 12.71
C GLY A 71 -5.86 15.92 12.15
N ALA A 72 -5.61 16.21 10.87
CA ALA A 72 -6.24 17.34 10.17
C ALA A 72 -7.71 17.07 9.79
N LEU A 73 -8.12 15.81 9.64
CA LEU A 73 -9.51 15.41 9.38
C LEU A 73 -10.32 15.31 10.68
N THR A 74 -9.71 14.87 11.80
CA THR A 74 -10.36 14.81 13.11
C THR A 74 -10.42 16.14 13.87
N ALA A 75 -9.99 17.23 13.23
CA ALA A 75 -10.09 18.60 13.78
C ALA A 75 -11.23 19.39 13.11
N LEU A 76 -11.93 18.77 12.16
CA LEU A 76 -13.05 19.34 11.42
C LEU A 76 -14.37 18.60 11.70
N ASP A 77 -14.38 17.64 12.63
CA ASP A 77 -15.57 17.00 13.20
C ASP A 77 -15.81 17.40 14.68
#